data_AF-A0A1Y4AY41-F1
#
_entry.id   AF-A0A1Y4AY41-F1
#
_cell.length_a   1.000
_cell.length_b   1.000
_cell.length_c   1.000
_cell.angle_alpha   90.00
_cell.angle_beta   90.00
_cell.angle_gamma   90.00
#
_symmetry.space_group_name_H-M   'P 1'
#
loop_
_entity.id
_entity.type
_entity.pdbx_description
1 polymer ?
#
loop_
_entity_poly.entity_id
_entity_poly.type
_entity_poly.pdbx_seq_one_letter_code
_entity_poly.pdbx_strand_id
1 'polypeptide(L)'
;METKEITKTIYIANDGKEFLTKEDCEKYETFVKETLSRIKYFCINCNPDLTETGYFQHKIYVAVFSEHYLYEDIAFEWALRKFGHLLGESVQGYGFQPRFSVSEISKEEYETCSPTEWGGFKLKSERIFLSPKYVDGFPENIDYMKEWGFK
;
A
#
# COMPACT_ATOMS: atom_id res chain seq x y z
N MET A 1 4.49 -50.07 -19.78
CA MET A 1 4.48 -48.74 -19.15
C MET A 1 5.16 -47.82 -20.15
N GLU A 2 4.42 -46.92 -20.78
CA GLU A 2 4.99 -46.00 -21.78
C GLU A 2 5.39 -44.69 -21.09
N THR A 3 6.65 -44.31 -21.27
CA THR A 3 7.22 -43.08 -20.72
C THR A 3 7.29 -42.05 -21.84
N LYS A 4 6.69 -40.87 -21.65
CA LYS A 4 6.73 -39.77 -22.62
C LYS A 4 7.44 -38.58 -21.99
N GLU A 5 8.62 -38.25 -22.50
CA GLU A 5 9.35 -37.05 -22.08
C GLU A 5 8.79 -35.83 -22.82
N ILE A 6 8.52 -34.75 -22.07
CA ILE A 6 8.04 -33.49 -22.61
C ILE A 6 9.10 -32.42 -22.33
N THR A 7 9.72 -31.90 -23.38
CA THR A 7 10.58 -30.72 -23.29
C THR A 7 9.71 -29.47 -23.32
N LYS A 8 9.82 -28.61 -22.31
CA LYS A 8 9.09 -27.32 -22.26
C LYS A 8 10.09 -26.17 -22.21
N THR A 9 9.84 -25.14 -23.01
CA THR A 9 10.54 -23.86 -22.91
C THR A 9 9.87 -23.01 -21.84
N ILE A 10 10.66 -22.51 -20.90
CA ILE A 10 10.21 -21.56 -19.88
C ILE A 10 10.82 -20.20 -20.20
N TYR A 11 9.98 -19.18 -20.20
CA TYR A 11 10.38 -17.79 -20.36
C TYR A 11 10.48 -17.16 -18.97
N ILE A 12 11.59 -16.48 -18.69
CA ILE A 12 11.86 -15.91 -17.37
C ILE A 12 11.86 -14.39 -17.52
N ALA A 13 11.03 -13.72 -16.73
CA ALA A 13 10.99 -12.27 -16.60
C ALA A 13 12.26 -11.73 -15.90
N ASN A 14 12.49 -10.43 -16.00
CA ASN A 14 13.61 -9.72 -15.40
C ASN A 14 13.63 -9.82 -13.86
N ASP A 15 12.47 -10.04 -13.25
CA ASP A 15 12.32 -10.27 -11.81
C ASP A 15 12.40 -11.76 -11.41
N GLY A 16 12.67 -12.65 -12.37
CA GLY A 16 12.79 -14.09 -12.15
C GLY A 16 11.48 -14.87 -12.27
N LYS A 17 10.35 -14.22 -12.56
CA LYS A 17 9.06 -14.92 -12.71
C LYS A 17 9.00 -15.75 -13.99
N GLU A 18 8.55 -16.99 -13.88
CA GLU A 18 8.50 -17.95 -14.99
C GLU A 18 7.15 -17.97 -15.71
N PHE A 19 7.19 -18.09 -17.04
CA PHE A 19 6.05 -18.12 -17.94
C PHE A 19 6.19 -19.23 -18.97
N LEU A 20 5.05 -19.80 -19.39
CA LEU A 20 5.01 -20.86 -20.41
C LEU A 20 5.00 -20.32 -21.84
N THR A 21 4.68 -19.04 -22.03
CA THR A 21 4.64 -18.38 -23.34
C THR A 21 5.46 -17.09 -23.31
N LYS A 22 6.04 -16.73 -24.45
CA LYS A 22 6.78 -15.47 -24.60
C LYS A 22 5.86 -14.27 -24.46
N GLU A 23 4.66 -14.37 -25.02
CA GLU A 23 3.67 -13.28 -25.05
C GLU A 23 3.20 -12.90 -23.65
N ASP A 24 2.97 -13.87 -22.77
CA ASP A 24 2.58 -13.57 -21.38
C ASP A 24 3.75 -12.98 -20.58
N CYS A 25 4.97 -13.42 -20.86
CA CYS A 25 6.18 -12.82 -20.30
C CYS A 25 6.34 -11.36 -20.72
N GLU A 26 6.18 -11.05 -22.02
CA GLU A 26 6.28 -9.68 -22.55
C GLU A 26 5.16 -8.75 -22.02
N LYS A 27 3.93 -9.27 -21.90
CA LYS A 27 2.82 -8.54 -21.27
C LYS A 27 3.12 -8.24 -19.81
N TYR A 28 3.67 -9.21 -19.08
CA TYR A 28 4.04 -9.03 -17.69
C TYR A 28 5.13 -7.97 -17.53
N GLU A 29 6.19 -8.02 -18.33
CA GLU A 29 7.26 -7.01 -18.32
C GLU A 29 6.73 -5.60 -18.59
N THR A 30 5.82 -5.48 -19.56
CA THR A 30 5.18 -4.19 -19.86
C THR A 30 4.35 -3.71 -18.67
N PHE A 31 3.57 -4.60 -18.04
CA PHE A 31 2.80 -4.28 -16.85
C PHE A 31 3.68 -3.86 -15.66
N VAL A 32 4.80 -4.55 -15.43
CA VAL A 32 5.78 -4.19 -14.40
C VAL A 32 6.32 -2.79 -14.68
N LYS A 33 6.77 -2.55 -15.91
CA LYS A 33 7.40 -1.29 -16.30
C LYS A 33 6.44 -0.11 -16.29
N GLU A 34 5.20 -0.28 -16.73
CA GLU A 34 4.25 0.83 -16.90
C GLU A 34 3.35 1.04 -15.69
N THR A 35 3.09 -0.01 -14.91
CA THR A 35 2.16 0.06 -13.78
C THR A 35 2.86 -0.15 -12.45
N LEU A 36 3.52 -1.29 -12.22
CA LEU A 36 4.11 -1.59 -10.91
C LEU A 36 5.25 -0.64 -10.53
N SER A 37 6.03 -0.17 -11.51
CA SER A 37 7.09 0.83 -11.30
C SER A 37 6.57 2.18 -10.80
N ARG A 38 5.26 2.44 -11.00
CA ARG A 38 4.54 3.65 -10.59
C ARG A 38 3.70 3.42 -9.34
N ILE A 39 4.01 2.36 -8.57
CA ILE A 39 3.37 2.09 -7.30
C ILE A 39 4.42 2.19 -6.20
N LYS A 40 4.12 2.99 -5.17
CA LYS A 40 4.88 3.03 -3.92
C LYS A 40 4.01 2.64 -2.74
N TYR A 41 4.64 2.17 -1.67
CA TYR A 41 3.98 1.63 -0.49
C TYR A 41 4.27 2.51 0.72
N PHE A 42 3.23 2.76 1.51
CA PHE A 42 3.31 3.59 2.71
C PHE A 42 2.59 2.90 3.88
N CYS A 43 3.04 3.22 5.08
CA CYS A 43 2.32 2.93 6.31
C CYS A 43 1.81 4.24 6.90
N ILE A 44 0.52 4.31 7.18
CA ILE A 44 -0.09 5.38 7.95
C ILE A 44 -0.30 4.87 9.37
N ASN A 45 0.48 5.39 10.31
CA ASN A 45 0.24 5.17 11.73
C ASN A 45 -0.80 6.19 12.20
N CYS A 46 -1.82 5.78 12.94
CA CYS A 46 -2.92 6.65 13.36
C CYS A 46 -3.54 6.18 14.68
N ASN A 47 -4.55 6.92 15.14
CA ASN A 47 -5.23 6.72 16.44
C ASN A 47 -4.22 6.76 17.60
N PRO A 48 -3.66 7.94 17.90
CA PRO A 48 -2.73 8.05 19.00
C PRO A 48 -3.43 7.78 20.34
N ASP A 49 -2.72 7.09 21.23
CA ASP A 49 -3.16 6.86 22.60
C ASP A 49 -3.20 8.18 23.38
N LEU A 50 -4.40 8.72 23.58
CA LEU A 50 -4.58 9.96 24.33
C LEU A 50 -4.59 9.74 25.85
N THR A 51 -4.43 8.51 26.34
CA THR A 51 -4.53 8.21 27.77
C THR A 51 -3.17 8.27 28.45
N GLU A 52 -2.15 7.65 27.86
CA GLU A 52 -0.85 7.45 28.52
C GLU A 52 0.36 7.85 27.68
N THR A 53 0.44 7.43 26.42
CA THR A 53 1.72 7.43 25.68
C THR A 53 1.80 8.39 24.50
N GLY A 54 0.68 8.71 23.86
CA GLY A 54 0.64 9.43 22.58
C GLY A 54 1.01 8.57 21.37
N TYR A 55 1.34 7.28 21.56
CA TYR A 55 1.72 6.41 20.45
C TYR A 55 0.53 5.97 19.60
N PHE A 56 0.76 5.84 18.31
CA PHE A 56 -0.23 5.34 17.37
C PHE A 56 -0.57 3.88 17.62
N GLN A 57 -1.86 3.59 17.78
CA GLN A 57 -2.38 2.25 18.08
C GLN A 57 -2.87 1.51 16.83
N HIS A 58 -2.88 2.16 15.67
CA HIS A 58 -3.36 1.54 14.44
C HIS A 58 -2.47 1.85 13.23
N LYS A 59 -2.43 0.91 12.29
CA LYS A 59 -1.66 0.99 11.03
C LYS A 59 -2.55 0.68 9.85
N ILE A 60 -2.49 1.56 8.85
CA ILE A 60 -3.12 1.38 7.54
C ILE A 60 -1.99 1.31 6.51
N TYR A 61 -1.93 0.20 5.79
CA TYR A 61 -0.97 -0.04 4.73
C TYR A 61 -1.56 0.43 3.40
N VAL A 62 -0.84 1.30 2.70
CA VAL A 62 -1.33 2.01 1.52
C VAL A 62 -0.41 1.73 0.35
N ALA A 63 -0.95 1.19 -0.74
CA ALA A 63 -0.30 1.22 -2.04
C ALA A 63 -0.81 2.45 -2.81
N VAL A 64 0.08 3.20 -3.45
CA VAL A 64 -0.27 4.42 -4.18
C VAL A 64 0.23 4.33 -5.60
N PHE A 65 -0.69 4.38 -6.56
CA PHE A 65 -0.36 4.60 -7.96
C PHE A 65 -0.34 6.11 -8.27
N SER A 66 0.74 6.60 -8.87
CA SER A 66 0.85 7.99 -9.33
C SER A 66 1.53 8.08 -10.69
N GLU A 67 0.92 8.80 -11.63
CA GLU A 67 1.55 9.13 -12.91
C GLU A 67 2.56 10.28 -12.80
N HIS A 68 2.40 11.12 -11.77
CA HIS A 68 3.19 12.32 -11.55
C HIS A 68 4.16 12.20 -10.36
N TYR A 69 4.38 10.97 -9.88
CA TYR A 69 5.35 10.65 -8.82
C TYR A 69 5.06 11.32 -7.45
N LEU A 70 3.83 11.83 -7.24
CA LEU A 70 3.38 12.48 -5.99
C LEU A 70 2.91 11.47 -4.94
N TYR A 71 3.66 10.38 -4.77
CA TYR A 71 3.20 9.21 -4.01
C TYR A 71 2.93 9.51 -2.53
N GLU A 72 3.89 10.17 -1.87
CA GLU A 72 3.79 10.53 -0.46
C GLU A 72 2.71 11.59 -0.24
N ASP A 73 2.63 12.59 -1.11
CA ASP A 73 1.61 13.64 -1.05
C ASP A 73 0.19 13.07 -1.18
N ILE A 74 -0.02 12.09 -2.08
CA ILE A 74 -1.32 11.41 -2.22
C ILE A 74 -1.65 10.60 -0.96
N ALA A 75 -0.68 9.85 -0.41
CA ALA A 75 -0.91 9.10 0.83
C ALA A 75 -1.23 10.03 2.01
N PHE A 76 -0.50 11.14 2.11
CA PHE A 76 -0.68 12.15 3.14
C PHE A 76 -2.02 12.89 3.01
N GLU A 77 -2.39 13.31 1.80
CA GLU A 77 -3.66 13.98 1.54
C GLU A 77 -4.85 13.06 1.82
N TRP A 78 -4.75 11.77 1.45
CA TRP A 78 -5.76 10.79 1.82
C TRP A 78 -5.91 10.67 3.34
N ALA A 79 -4.79 10.59 4.07
CA ALA A 79 -4.81 10.53 5.53
C ALA A 79 -5.43 11.81 6.13
N LEU A 80 -5.04 12.97 5.61
CA LEU A 80 -5.56 14.27 6.05
C LEU A 80 -7.07 14.35 5.85
N ARG A 81 -7.59 13.87 4.72
CA ARG A 81 -9.05 13.82 4.46
C ARG A 81 -9.77 12.81 5.35
N LYS A 82 -9.18 11.63 5.59
CA LYS A 82 -9.78 10.60 6.46
C LYS A 82 -9.83 11.03 7.93
N PHE A 83 -8.78 11.68 8.41
CA PHE A 83 -8.66 12.07 9.82
C PHE A 83 -9.04 13.54 10.08
N GLY A 84 -9.22 14.36 9.05
CA GLY A 84 -9.66 15.75 9.11
C GLY A 84 -8.52 16.77 9.26
N HIS A 85 -7.69 16.63 10.29
CA HIS A 85 -6.58 17.56 10.58
C HIS A 85 -5.31 16.79 10.94
N LEU A 86 -4.14 17.39 10.64
CA LEU A 86 -2.86 16.82 11.03
C LEU A 86 -2.69 16.83 12.55
N LEU A 87 -2.96 17.96 13.20
CA LEU A 87 -2.81 18.11 14.65
C LEU A 87 -4.15 17.83 15.34
N GLY A 88 -4.06 17.16 16.48
CA GLY A 88 -5.18 16.92 17.39
C GLY A 88 -4.74 17.04 18.84
N GLU A 89 -5.65 16.73 19.75
CA GLU A 89 -5.37 16.67 21.18
C GLU A 89 -4.23 15.69 21.46
N SER A 90 -3.36 16.09 22.39
CA SER A 90 -2.32 15.22 22.93
C SER A 90 -2.81 14.46 24.16
N VAL A 91 -1.91 13.70 24.78
CA VAL A 91 -2.18 12.91 25.98
C VAL A 91 -2.87 13.74 27.05
N GLN A 92 -4.01 13.23 27.54
CA GLN A 92 -4.86 13.85 28.56
C GLN A 92 -5.32 15.28 28.22
N GLY A 93 -5.33 15.64 26.93
CA GLY A 93 -5.72 16.98 26.44
C GLY A 93 -4.63 18.05 26.59
N TYR A 94 -3.40 17.70 26.97
CA TYR A 94 -2.32 18.66 27.18
C TYR A 94 -1.45 18.88 25.94
N GLY A 95 -1.69 19.98 25.23
CA GLY A 95 -0.96 20.34 24.02
C GLY A 95 -1.49 19.65 22.77
N PHE A 96 -0.66 19.55 21.73
CA PHE A 96 -1.04 18.93 20.47
C PHE A 96 -0.03 17.88 20.02
N GLN A 97 -0.51 16.91 19.26
CA GLN A 97 0.32 15.92 18.58
C GLN A 97 -0.28 15.57 17.20
N PRO A 98 0.51 14.97 16.30
CA PRO A 98 -0.02 14.47 15.04
C PRO A 98 -1.07 13.38 15.26
N ARG A 99 -2.18 13.43 14.52
CA ARG A 99 -3.23 12.39 14.50
C ARG A 99 -2.84 11.18 13.68
N PHE A 100 -1.91 11.38 12.76
CA PHE A 100 -1.31 10.32 11.96
C PHE A 100 0.13 10.68 11.59
N SER A 101 0.89 9.68 11.17
CA SER A 101 2.15 9.84 10.46
C SER A 101 2.16 8.97 9.20
N VAL A 102 2.90 9.39 8.19
CA VAL A 102 3.07 8.66 6.93
C VAL A 102 4.55 8.31 6.79
N SER A 103 4.85 7.07 6.42
CA SER A 103 6.21 6.62 6.16
C SER A 103 6.23 5.66 4.97
N GLU A 104 7.19 5.84 4.05
CA GLU A 104 7.43 4.87 2.98
C GLU A 104 7.87 3.51 3.57
N ILE A 105 7.38 2.42 2.99
CA ILE A 105 7.68 1.04 3.40
C ILE A 105 7.98 0.17 2.18
N SER A 106 8.48 -1.03 2.43
CA SER A 106 8.67 -2.03 1.38
C SER A 106 7.34 -2.66 0.90
N LYS A 107 7.38 -3.27 -0.29
CA LYS A 107 6.24 -4.05 -0.81
C LYS A 107 5.95 -5.24 0.10
N GLU A 108 6.99 -5.89 0.59
CA GLU A 108 6.91 -7.05 1.48
C GLU A 108 6.19 -6.68 2.78
N GLU A 109 6.46 -5.51 3.35
CA GLU A 109 5.75 -5.01 4.53
C GLU A 109 4.27 -4.73 4.24
N TYR A 110 3.94 -4.14 3.09
CA TYR A 110 2.56 -3.93 2.66
C TYR A 110 1.81 -5.25 2.47
N GLU A 111 2.45 -6.24 1.86
CA GLU A 111 1.85 -7.56 1.64
C GLU A 111 1.65 -8.32 2.96
N THR A 112 2.65 -8.25 3.86
CA THR A 112 2.60 -8.88 5.19
C THR A 112 1.49 -8.28 6.06
N CYS A 113 1.30 -6.95 5.99
CA CYS A 113 0.25 -6.23 6.72
C CYS A 113 0.21 -6.60 8.22
N SER A 114 1.37 -6.48 8.87
CA SER A 114 1.54 -6.87 10.27
C SER A 114 0.57 -6.10 11.19
N PRO A 115 -0.11 -6.79 12.13
CA PRO A 115 -1.00 -6.12 13.07
C PRO A 115 -0.21 -5.22 14.01
N THR A 116 -0.90 -4.27 14.63
CA THR A 116 -0.33 -3.49 15.74
C THR A 116 -0.52 -4.27 17.03
N GLU A 117 0.58 -4.53 17.76
CA GLU A 117 0.53 -5.16 19.07
C GLU A 117 0.41 -4.09 20.16
N TRP A 118 -0.68 -4.13 20.92
CA TRP A 118 -0.96 -3.16 21.98
C TRP A 118 -1.51 -3.84 23.22
N GLY A 119 -0.83 -3.69 24.36
CA GLY A 119 -1.28 -4.29 25.63
C GLY A 119 -1.50 -5.81 25.58
N GLY A 120 -0.77 -6.53 24.71
CA GLY A 120 -0.93 -7.96 24.48
C GLY A 120 -2.00 -8.36 23.45
N PHE A 121 -2.73 -7.40 22.88
CA PHE A 121 -3.71 -7.64 21.82
C PHE A 121 -3.17 -7.31 20.43
N LYS A 122 -3.58 -8.08 19.42
CA LYS A 122 -3.26 -7.84 18.02
C LYS A 122 -4.41 -7.09 17.35
N LEU A 123 -4.21 -5.80 17.12
CA LEU A 123 -5.16 -4.96 16.39
C LEU A 123 -4.95 -5.18 14.89
N LYS A 124 -6.03 -5.60 14.21
CA LYS A 124 -5.99 -5.91 12.78
C LYS A 124 -5.66 -4.64 11.99
N SER A 125 -4.69 -4.74 11.09
CA SER A 125 -4.34 -3.69 10.15
C SER A 125 -5.14 -3.78 8.86
N GLU A 126 -5.29 -2.64 8.19
CA GLU A 126 -6.00 -2.50 6.92
C GLU A 126 -5.02 -2.35 5.76
N ARG A 127 -5.42 -2.83 4.58
CA ARG A 127 -4.73 -2.54 3.31
C ARG A 127 -5.68 -1.80 2.39
N ILE A 128 -5.18 -0.73 1.77
CA ILE A 128 -5.92 0.02 0.77
C ILE A 128 -5.02 0.28 -0.45
N PHE A 129 -5.67 0.57 -1.57
CA PHE A 129 -4.99 0.94 -2.80
C PHE A 129 -5.56 2.26 -3.33
N LEU A 130 -4.72 3.29 -3.38
CA LEU A 130 -5.05 4.60 -3.93
C LEU A 130 -4.64 4.63 -5.41
N SER A 131 -5.62 4.57 -6.30
CA SER A 131 -5.37 4.55 -7.74
C SER A 131 -6.62 5.00 -8.50
N PRO A 132 -6.49 5.84 -9.54
CA PRO A 132 -7.58 6.20 -10.44
C PRO A 132 -7.99 5.06 -11.39
N LYS A 133 -7.21 3.98 -11.43
CA LYS A 133 -7.47 2.81 -12.29
C LYS A 133 -7.36 1.50 -11.53
N TYR A 134 -8.11 0.50 -12.00
CA TYR A 134 -7.98 -0.87 -11.52
C TYR A 134 -6.60 -1.43 -11.89
N VAL A 135 -5.98 -2.14 -10.94
CA VAL A 135 -4.71 -2.85 -11.14
C VAL A 135 -4.86 -4.24 -10.53
N ASP A 136 -4.62 -5.26 -11.33
CA ASP A 136 -4.73 -6.65 -10.88
C ASP A 136 -3.70 -6.97 -9.78
N GLY A 137 -4.13 -7.76 -8.78
CA GLY A 137 -3.31 -8.11 -7.62
C GLY A 137 -3.37 -7.12 -6.44
N PHE A 138 -4.13 -6.03 -6.55
CA PHE A 138 -4.39 -5.10 -5.45
C PHE A 138 -5.84 -5.19 -4.94
N PRO A 139 -6.14 -4.72 -3.72
CA PRO A 139 -7.52 -4.51 -3.27
C PRO A 139 -8.30 -3.59 -4.22
N GLU A 140 -9.63 -3.53 -4.03
CA GLU A 140 -10.48 -2.57 -4.74
C GLU A 140 -9.90 -1.14 -4.59
N ASN A 141 -9.73 -0.47 -5.72
CA ASN A 141 -9.03 0.81 -5.75
C ASN A 141 -9.94 1.95 -5.31
N ILE A 142 -9.39 2.81 -4.46
CA ILE A 142 -9.94 4.11 -4.14
C ILE A 142 -9.48 5.08 -5.24
N ASP A 143 -10.42 5.50 -6.09
CA ASP A 143 -10.18 6.49 -7.14
C ASP A 143 -10.08 7.89 -6.51
N TYR A 144 -8.88 8.20 -5.99
CA TYR A 144 -8.62 9.47 -5.32
C TYR A 144 -8.83 10.69 -6.23
N MET A 145 -8.62 10.56 -7.55
CA MET A 145 -8.85 11.66 -8.49
C MET A 145 -10.34 12.00 -8.52
N LYS A 146 -11.18 10.99 -8.68
CA LYS A 146 -12.64 11.15 -8.66
C LYS A 146 -13.16 11.58 -7.31
N GLU A 147 -12.71 10.96 -6.22
CA GLU A 147 -13.16 11.27 -4.86
C GLU A 147 -12.82 12.71 -4.43
N TRP A 148 -11.68 13.24 -4.88
CA TRP A 148 -11.24 14.58 -4.53
C TRP A 148 -11.69 15.66 -5.53
N GLY A 149 -12.38 15.26 -6.60
CA GLY A 149 -12.94 16.17 -7.60
C GLY A 149 -11.93 16.69 -8.63
N PHE A 150 -10.83 15.97 -8.84
CA PHE A 150 -9.86 16.26 -9.89
C PHE A 150 -10.26 15.62 -11.22
N LYS A 151 -9.70 16.12 -12.32
CA LYS A 151 -9.93 15.65 -13.68
C LYS A 151 -8.70 14.98 -14.24
#